data_AF-A0A925D904-F1
#
_entry.id   AF-A0A925D904-F1
#
_cell.length_a   1.000
_cell.length_b   1.000
_cell.length_c   1.000
_cell.angle_alpha   90.00
_cell.angle_beta   90.00
_cell.angle_gamma   90.00
#
_symmetry.space_group_name_H-M   'P 1'
#
loop_
_entity.id
_entity.type
_entity.pdbx_description
1 polymer ?
#
loop_
_entity_poly.entity_id
_entity_poly.type
_entity_poly.pdbx_seq_one_letter_code
_entity_poly.pdbx_strand_id
1 'polypeptide(L)'
;SECLLVVDPNKFPLDDKKTIALLQRGETKGVFQLESGGIRDLLQKMKPDHFGDIIATNALYRPGPLEGGMVDDYVAVKNGRKAAEYIHPICEKILAETHGVMVYQEQVMRILNELGGIELASAYTCIKAISKKKEETINKSREQFFVGSTQKGLSKTQAEDFWNLIIKFAGYGFNKSHSTAYALIAYMTAYLKAHYPLEFMASLLSGDIHGRNFVKKDSLVEHLEDAKRMGIEVLPPSVNSSLSDFAVVDGKIAFGISAIKGCGGAAAEAIVSARKKGGPFKDLFDYCERVDQLGANKTSLETLIKSGSMDCFGARRSQLYASIERAIQSGSTVAADRKAGQKNLFGGFEDDAPSPASGLPDMAEWADKEKAQGEKEVLGFYLSTHPLAEHRGVLETYRSHTTADIPGLQERAEVILGGMIGSIKLASVKEPKPGKPSRYANFDFEDTEGIIRCIAWPEQYAESAELITADNILMLRGVIDRRGGDEANLVVNEVIPLDQLDARYTSGIVIRISETEHPADVLPRVREVLRAYPGSGDLQFCFYLENGSRVFLKAHAAKISITRELRERLDDLLGPGNLQLITTPPKPAHGSRPHRPPFQRAGAR
;
A
#
# COMPACT_ATOMS: atom_id res chain seq x y z
N SER A 1 9.80 -31.23 -22.26
CA SER A 1 10.95 -30.38 -22.62
C SER A 1 10.51 -28.95 -22.51
N GLU A 2 10.63 -28.37 -21.31
CA GLU A 2 10.34 -26.94 -21.13
C GLU A 2 11.41 -26.15 -21.86
N CYS A 3 10.99 -25.42 -22.90
CA CYS A 3 11.86 -24.50 -23.61
C CYS A 3 12.13 -23.32 -22.66
N LEU A 4 13.25 -23.37 -21.94
CA LEU A 4 13.65 -22.27 -21.06
C LEU A 4 13.80 -21.00 -21.89
N LEU A 5 12.98 -20.00 -21.60
CA LEU A 5 13.10 -18.67 -22.19
C LEU A 5 14.37 -18.03 -21.64
N VAL A 6 15.36 -17.79 -22.50
CA VAL A 6 16.57 -17.07 -22.14
C VAL A 6 16.34 -15.58 -22.40
N VAL A 7 16.32 -14.79 -21.34
CA VAL A 7 16.16 -13.34 -21.40
C VAL A 7 17.54 -12.67 -21.31
N ASP A 8 17.90 -11.87 -22.31
CA ASP A 8 19.16 -11.10 -22.35
C ASP A 8 18.85 -9.59 -22.20
N PRO A 9 19.03 -9.00 -21.01
CA PRO A 9 18.70 -7.61 -20.76
C PRO A 9 19.43 -6.60 -21.65
N ASN A 10 20.61 -6.96 -22.18
CA ASN A 10 21.40 -6.07 -23.03
C ASN A 10 20.83 -5.93 -24.45
N LYS A 11 19.85 -6.78 -24.81
CA LYS A 11 19.18 -6.76 -26.11
C LYS A 11 17.80 -6.11 -26.06
N PHE A 12 17.37 -5.59 -24.92
CA PHE A 12 16.08 -4.91 -24.82
C PHE A 12 16.09 -3.64 -25.69
N PRO A 13 15.04 -3.43 -26.53
CA PRO A 13 14.91 -2.19 -27.29
C PRO A 13 14.69 -1.02 -26.33
N LEU A 14 15.33 0.13 -26.57
CA LEU A 14 15.28 1.31 -25.67
C LEU A 14 14.06 2.22 -25.93
N ASP A 15 13.21 1.86 -26.89
CA ASP A 15 12.01 2.58 -27.34
C ASP A 15 10.73 1.74 -27.16
N ASP A 16 10.77 0.68 -26.34
CA ASP A 16 9.61 -0.17 -26.10
C ASP A 16 8.44 0.61 -25.46
N LYS A 17 7.28 0.55 -26.15
CA LYS A 17 6.07 1.30 -25.78
C LYS A 17 5.48 0.84 -24.45
N LYS A 18 5.52 -0.45 -24.12
CA LYS A 18 4.92 -0.96 -22.87
C LYS A 18 5.71 -0.49 -21.66
N THR A 19 7.04 -0.53 -21.77
CA THR A 19 7.97 -0.05 -20.74
C THR A 19 7.79 1.44 -20.51
N ILE A 20 7.77 2.25 -21.57
CA ILE A 20 7.53 3.69 -21.49
C ILE A 20 6.16 3.98 -20.86
N ALA A 21 5.10 3.29 -21.28
CA ALA A 21 3.76 3.49 -20.74
C ALA A 21 3.68 3.16 -19.23
N LEU A 22 4.39 2.14 -18.75
CA LEU A 22 4.51 1.82 -17.32
C LEU A 22 5.15 2.99 -16.54
N LEU A 23 6.24 3.55 -17.06
CA LEU A 23 6.90 4.72 -16.47
C LEU A 23 5.97 5.94 -16.45
N GLN A 24 5.25 6.21 -17.55
CA GLN A 24 4.30 7.32 -17.65
C GLN A 24 3.13 7.22 -16.66
N ARG A 25 2.72 5.99 -16.29
CA ARG A 25 1.71 5.76 -15.25
C ARG A 25 2.27 5.85 -13.82
N GLY A 26 3.60 5.95 -13.65
CA GLY A 26 4.24 5.96 -12.34
C GLY A 26 4.14 4.61 -11.60
N GLU A 27 4.00 3.50 -12.33
CA GLU A 27 3.87 2.14 -11.78
C GLU A 27 5.24 1.51 -11.44
N THR A 28 6.15 2.31 -10.87
CA THR A 28 7.58 2.01 -10.76
C THR A 28 8.02 1.47 -9.40
N LYS A 29 7.11 0.96 -8.56
CA LYS A 29 7.52 0.17 -7.38
C LYS A 29 8.35 -1.04 -7.81
N GLY A 30 9.49 -1.27 -7.16
CA GLY A 30 10.49 -2.27 -7.56
C GLY A 30 11.31 -1.93 -8.81
N VAL A 31 11.08 -0.79 -9.47
CA VAL A 31 11.92 -0.33 -10.59
C VAL A 31 13.09 0.47 -10.04
N PHE A 32 14.30 -0.03 -10.29
CA PHE A 32 15.53 0.49 -9.72
C PHE A 32 15.65 2.01 -9.85
N GLN A 33 15.94 2.69 -8.73
CA GLN A 33 16.03 4.15 -8.57
C GLN A 33 14.75 4.97 -8.80
N LEU A 34 13.66 4.37 -9.29
CA LEU A 34 12.44 5.09 -9.68
C LEU A 34 11.26 4.85 -8.73
N GLU A 35 11.51 4.37 -7.52
CA GLU A 35 10.46 3.84 -6.63
C GLU A 35 9.80 4.90 -5.74
N SER A 36 10.54 5.94 -5.36
CA SER A 36 10.06 6.93 -4.38
C SER A 36 8.84 7.70 -4.89
N GLY A 37 7.92 8.06 -3.98
CA GLY A 37 6.68 8.78 -4.30
C GLY A 37 6.89 9.97 -5.24
N GLY A 38 7.74 10.93 -4.87
CA GLY A 38 7.92 12.09 -5.74
C GLY A 38 8.68 11.83 -7.06
N ILE A 39 9.47 10.75 -7.20
CA ILE A 39 9.97 10.34 -8.53
C ILE A 39 8.80 9.84 -9.38
N ARG A 40 7.89 9.05 -8.80
CA ARG A 40 6.69 8.57 -9.50
C ARG A 40 5.82 9.73 -9.97
N ASP A 41 5.64 10.74 -9.13
CA ASP A 41 4.92 11.97 -9.49
C ASP A 41 5.62 12.71 -10.62
N LEU A 42 6.95 12.83 -10.55
CA LEU A 42 7.75 13.43 -11.63
C LEU A 42 7.57 12.66 -12.93
N LEU A 43 7.61 11.33 -12.93
CA LEU A 43 7.41 10.52 -14.13
C LEU A 43 6.02 10.74 -14.74
N GLN A 44 4.96 10.81 -13.93
CA GLN A 44 3.61 11.09 -14.39
C GLN A 44 3.45 12.50 -14.98
N LYS A 45 4.11 13.50 -14.39
CA LYS A 45 4.12 14.88 -14.88
C LYS A 45 4.96 15.05 -16.14
N MET A 46 6.16 14.47 -16.15
CA MET A 46 7.13 14.52 -17.24
C MET A 46 6.64 13.74 -18.45
N LYS A 47 5.93 12.63 -18.24
CA LYS A 47 5.50 11.69 -19.29
C LYS A 47 6.68 11.30 -20.19
N PRO A 48 7.68 10.58 -19.65
CA PRO A 48 8.85 10.18 -20.43
C PRO A 48 8.41 9.44 -21.69
N ASP A 49 9.02 9.72 -22.82
CA ASP A 49 8.71 9.13 -24.13
C ASP A 49 9.95 8.62 -24.87
N HIS A 50 11.15 8.84 -24.32
CA HIS A 50 12.38 8.23 -24.79
C HIS A 50 13.38 7.97 -23.66
N PHE A 51 14.38 7.12 -23.90
CA PHE A 51 15.41 6.75 -22.91
C PHE A 51 16.11 7.97 -22.26
N GLY A 52 16.34 9.05 -23.01
CA GLY A 52 16.92 10.29 -22.49
C GLY A 52 16.16 10.91 -21.30
N ASP A 53 14.84 10.75 -21.22
CA ASP A 53 14.05 11.29 -20.10
C ASP A 53 14.29 10.52 -18.80
N ILE A 54 14.61 9.23 -18.91
CA ILE A 54 14.95 8.39 -17.77
C ILE A 54 16.31 8.84 -17.21
N ILE A 55 17.25 9.16 -18.11
CA ILE A 55 18.55 9.75 -17.74
C ILE A 55 18.35 11.10 -17.06
N ALA A 56 17.42 11.93 -17.56
CA ALA A 56 17.10 13.23 -16.99
C ALA A 56 16.38 13.11 -15.63
N THR A 57 15.47 12.16 -15.45
CA THR A 57 14.74 11.94 -14.20
C THR A 57 15.70 11.74 -13.02
N ASN A 58 16.70 10.87 -13.18
CA ASN A 58 17.74 10.62 -12.16
C ASN A 58 18.63 11.83 -11.87
N ALA A 59 18.79 12.73 -12.84
CA ALA A 59 19.58 13.94 -12.69
C ALA A 59 18.78 15.07 -12.01
N LEU A 60 17.50 15.20 -12.37
CA LEU A 60 16.61 16.31 -12.00
C LEU A 60 15.97 16.13 -10.62
N TYR A 61 15.66 14.91 -10.18
CA TYR A 61 14.95 14.69 -8.91
C TYR A 61 15.87 14.82 -7.68
N ARG A 62 16.26 16.05 -7.35
CA ARG A 62 17.18 16.40 -6.25
C ARG A 62 16.82 17.77 -5.66
N PRO A 63 17.13 18.06 -4.38
CA PRO A 63 16.73 19.30 -3.72
C PRO A 63 17.05 20.57 -4.52
N GLY A 64 18.28 20.70 -5.05
CA GLY A 64 18.70 21.89 -5.81
C GLY A 64 17.88 22.16 -7.10
N PRO A 65 17.86 21.22 -8.07
CA PRO A 65 17.04 21.37 -9.27
C PRO A 65 15.53 21.52 -9.00
N LEU A 66 15.00 20.86 -7.96
CA LEU A 66 13.59 20.98 -7.55
C LEU A 66 13.27 22.39 -7.04
N GLU A 67 14.07 22.91 -6.11
CA GLU A 67 13.89 24.27 -5.57
C GLU A 67 14.14 25.36 -6.62
N GLY A 68 14.98 25.08 -7.62
CA GLY A 68 15.37 26.02 -8.67
C GLY A 68 14.37 26.20 -9.80
N GLY A 69 13.21 25.51 -9.79
CA GLY A 69 12.20 25.54 -10.86
C GLY A 69 12.63 24.84 -12.17
N MET A 70 13.80 24.20 -12.19
CA MET A 70 14.38 23.59 -13.40
C MET A 70 13.56 22.40 -13.88
N VAL A 71 13.03 21.62 -12.93
CA VAL A 71 12.19 20.46 -13.21
C VAL A 71 10.87 20.89 -13.86
N ASP A 72 10.26 21.96 -13.35
CA ASP A 72 9.02 22.49 -13.90
C ASP A 72 9.20 23.06 -15.30
N ASP A 73 10.28 23.80 -15.54
CA ASP A 73 10.61 24.31 -16.88
C ASP A 73 10.85 23.16 -17.87
N TYR A 74 11.62 22.15 -17.49
CA TYR A 74 11.86 20.96 -18.32
C TYR A 74 10.54 20.29 -18.72
N VAL A 75 9.67 20.05 -17.73
CA VAL A 75 8.38 19.38 -17.90
C VAL A 75 7.35 20.26 -18.63
N ALA A 76 7.44 21.59 -18.53
CA ALA A 76 6.60 22.51 -19.29
C ALA A 76 6.97 22.53 -20.78
N VAL A 77 8.26 22.62 -21.09
CA VAL A 77 8.74 22.65 -22.48
C VAL A 77 8.52 21.30 -23.15
N LYS A 78 8.87 20.19 -22.48
CA LYS A 78 8.66 18.83 -22.99
C LYS A 78 7.20 18.61 -23.41
N ASN A 79 6.26 19.02 -22.56
CA ASN A 79 4.83 18.84 -22.81
C ASN A 79 4.21 19.93 -23.69
N GLY A 80 5.02 20.78 -24.34
CA GLY A 80 4.55 21.84 -25.24
C GLY A 80 3.76 22.97 -24.57
N ARG A 81 3.86 23.11 -23.23
CA ARG A 81 3.21 24.19 -22.46
C ARG A 81 4.02 25.48 -22.49
N LYS A 82 5.30 25.40 -22.84
CA LYS A 82 6.24 26.52 -22.99
C LYS A 82 7.13 26.25 -24.20
N ALA A 83 7.55 27.29 -24.92
CA ALA A 83 8.54 27.15 -25.97
C ALA A 83 9.95 27.05 -25.37
N ALA A 84 10.82 26.24 -25.98
CA ALA A 84 12.23 26.24 -25.61
C ALA A 84 12.88 27.55 -26.04
N GLU A 85 13.59 28.21 -25.12
CA GLU A 85 14.34 29.43 -25.41
C GLU A 85 15.83 29.15 -25.38
N TYR A 86 16.53 29.57 -26.43
CA TYR A 86 17.98 29.40 -26.57
C TYR A 86 18.63 30.75 -26.83
N ILE A 87 19.68 31.05 -26.06
CA ILE A 87 20.43 32.31 -26.25
C ILE A 87 21.27 32.31 -27.53
N HIS A 88 21.61 31.12 -28.05
CA HIS A 88 22.50 30.95 -29.20
C HIS A 88 22.27 29.60 -29.90
N PRO A 89 22.43 29.47 -31.23
CA PRO A 89 22.29 28.20 -31.96
C PRO A 89 23.17 27.05 -31.44
N ILE A 90 24.35 27.36 -30.90
CA ILE A 90 25.21 26.37 -30.22
C ILE A 90 24.52 25.78 -29.00
N CYS A 91 23.82 26.61 -28.22
CA CYS A 91 23.09 26.16 -27.04
C CYS A 91 21.90 25.30 -27.45
N GLU A 92 21.20 25.63 -28.54
CA GLU A 92 20.15 24.78 -29.10
C GLU A 92 20.67 23.38 -29.43
N LYS A 93 21.78 23.27 -30.16
CA LYS A 93 22.41 21.99 -30.50
C LYS A 93 22.78 21.14 -29.28
N ILE A 94 23.16 21.76 -28.16
CA ILE A 94 23.62 21.06 -26.95
C ILE A 94 22.46 20.75 -25.98
N LEU A 95 21.49 21.66 -25.87
CA LEU A 95 20.42 21.60 -24.88
C LEU A 95 19.08 21.12 -25.46
N ALA A 96 19.00 20.86 -26.77
CA ALA A 96 17.79 20.31 -27.40
C ALA A 96 17.34 19.01 -26.73
N GLU A 97 18.27 18.11 -26.39
CA GLU A 97 17.98 16.85 -25.69
C GLU A 97 17.42 17.03 -24.26
N THR A 98 17.55 18.22 -23.68
CA THR A 98 17.04 18.55 -22.35
C THR A 98 16.13 19.77 -22.38
N HIS A 99 15.48 20.01 -23.52
CA HIS A 99 14.45 21.03 -23.69
C HIS A 99 14.90 22.44 -23.28
N GLY A 100 16.17 22.79 -23.52
CA GLY A 100 16.73 24.10 -23.19
C GLY A 100 17.25 24.24 -21.75
N VAL A 101 17.07 23.23 -20.90
CA VAL A 101 17.53 23.24 -19.51
C VAL A 101 18.93 22.64 -19.42
N MET A 102 19.85 23.32 -18.72
CA MET A 102 21.18 22.77 -18.42
C MET A 102 21.06 21.74 -17.30
N VAL A 103 21.15 20.45 -17.64
CA VAL A 103 21.01 19.35 -16.67
C VAL A 103 22.37 18.71 -16.37
N TYR A 104 23.22 18.59 -17.39
CA TYR A 104 24.44 17.79 -17.30
C TYR A 104 25.71 18.63 -17.27
N GLN A 105 26.73 18.13 -16.56
CA GLN A 105 28.08 18.70 -16.57
C GLN A 105 28.65 18.76 -17.99
N GLU A 106 28.43 17.70 -18.76
CA GLU A 106 28.90 17.57 -20.14
C GLU A 106 28.27 18.61 -21.07
N GLN A 107 27.02 19.04 -20.81
CA GLN A 107 26.40 20.13 -21.56
C GLN A 107 27.10 21.46 -21.29
N VAL A 108 27.37 21.76 -20.01
CA VAL A 108 28.12 22.96 -19.63
C VAL A 108 29.53 22.94 -20.21
N MET A 109 30.22 21.79 -20.18
CA MET A 109 31.55 21.64 -20.79
C MET A 109 31.51 21.97 -22.28
N ARG A 110 30.53 21.44 -23.00
CA ARG A 110 30.36 21.71 -24.44
C ARG A 110 29.98 23.16 -24.72
N ILE A 111 29.20 23.82 -23.88
CA ILE A 111 28.87 25.24 -24.02
C ILE A 111 30.13 26.09 -23.82
N LEU A 112 30.91 25.85 -22.76
CA LEU A 112 32.17 26.56 -22.51
C LEU A 112 33.16 26.38 -23.67
N ASN A 113 33.17 25.20 -24.28
CA ASN A 113 34.03 24.90 -25.42
C ASN A 113 33.52 25.49 -26.74
N GLU A 114 32.33 25.09 -27.18
CA GLU A 114 31.77 25.44 -28.47
C GLU A 114 31.38 26.93 -28.54
N LEU A 115 30.96 27.57 -27.44
CA LEU A 115 30.62 29.00 -27.41
C LEU A 115 31.77 29.84 -26.82
N GLY A 116 32.33 29.45 -25.69
CA GLY A 116 33.40 30.20 -25.02
C GLY A 116 34.80 30.03 -25.59
N GLY A 117 35.05 29.03 -26.45
CA GLY A 117 36.38 28.73 -26.98
C GLY A 117 37.33 28.11 -25.94
N ILE A 118 36.82 27.63 -24.80
CA ILE A 118 37.61 27.06 -23.72
C ILE A 118 37.87 25.58 -24.03
N GLU A 119 39.11 25.12 -23.99
CA GLU A 119 39.45 23.70 -24.20
C GLU A 119 38.66 22.78 -23.23
N LEU A 120 38.20 21.61 -23.68
CA LEU A 120 37.34 20.72 -22.89
C LEU A 120 37.95 20.34 -21.51
N ALA A 121 39.26 20.10 -21.43
CA ALA A 121 39.94 19.82 -20.17
C ALA A 121 39.88 21.02 -19.20
N SER A 122 40.03 22.23 -19.73
CA SER A 122 39.89 23.49 -18.99
C SER A 122 38.43 23.76 -18.60
N ALA A 123 37.47 23.43 -19.46
CA ALA A 123 36.04 23.53 -19.18
C ALA A 123 35.61 22.61 -18.01
N TYR A 124 36.11 21.36 -17.99
CA TYR A 124 35.89 20.46 -16.85
C TYR A 124 36.50 21.01 -15.55
N THR A 125 37.70 21.58 -15.64
CA THR A 125 38.38 22.25 -14.51
C THR A 125 37.55 23.43 -14.00
N CYS A 126 36.96 24.22 -14.90
CA CYS A 126 36.05 25.31 -14.56
C CYS A 126 34.82 24.81 -13.80
N ILE A 127 34.14 23.75 -14.26
CA ILE A 127 32.96 23.20 -13.55
C ILE A 127 33.34 22.74 -12.15
N LYS A 128 34.45 22.02 -12.00
CA LYS A 128 34.97 21.63 -10.67
C LYS A 128 35.30 22.84 -9.79
N ALA A 129 35.82 23.91 -10.39
CA ALA A 129 36.10 25.15 -9.68
C ALA A 129 34.82 25.84 -9.21
N ILE A 130 33.75 25.86 -10.02
CA ILE A 130 32.43 26.38 -9.64
C ILE A 130 31.88 25.60 -8.43
N SER A 131 31.87 24.27 -8.49
CA SER A 131 31.38 23.45 -7.36
C SER A 131 32.20 23.67 -6.07
N LYS A 132 33.51 23.95 -6.20
CA LYS A 132 34.42 24.21 -5.07
C LYS A 132 34.55 25.70 -4.72
N LYS A 133 33.80 26.59 -5.39
CA LYS A 133 33.86 28.05 -5.22
C LYS A 133 35.28 28.64 -5.33
N LYS A 134 36.08 28.17 -6.29
CA LYS A 134 37.45 28.65 -6.53
C LYS A 134 37.46 29.86 -7.47
N GLU A 135 37.31 31.06 -6.90
CA GLU A 135 37.10 32.31 -7.64
C GLU A 135 38.16 32.60 -8.71
N GLU A 136 39.44 32.39 -8.43
CA GLU A 136 40.52 32.67 -9.39
C GLU A 136 40.34 31.88 -10.72
N THR A 137 40.04 30.58 -10.62
CA THR A 137 39.83 29.73 -11.79
C THR A 137 38.53 30.07 -12.51
N ILE A 138 37.49 30.43 -11.75
CA ILE A 138 36.18 30.85 -12.30
C ILE A 138 36.35 32.15 -13.08
N ASN A 139 37.05 33.15 -12.53
CA ASN A 139 37.27 34.45 -13.16
C ASN A 139 38.11 34.34 -14.43
N LYS A 140 39.17 33.53 -14.41
CA LYS A 140 39.97 33.24 -15.62
C LYS A 140 39.11 32.63 -16.73
N SER A 141 38.22 31.71 -16.37
CA SER A 141 37.31 31.06 -17.34
C SER A 141 36.23 32.04 -17.82
N ARG A 142 35.74 32.94 -16.96
CA ARG A 142 34.78 34.00 -17.30
C ARG A 142 35.32 34.91 -18.39
N GLU A 143 36.55 35.40 -18.22
CA GLU A 143 37.20 36.29 -19.20
C GLU A 143 37.35 35.61 -20.56
N GLN A 144 37.82 34.36 -20.59
CA GLN A 144 37.92 33.58 -21.81
C GLN A 144 36.54 33.37 -22.46
N PHE A 145 35.54 33.01 -21.66
CA PHE A 145 34.17 32.82 -22.14
C PHE A 145 33.61 34.09 -22.79
N PHE A 146 33.85 35.27 -22.19
CA PHE A 146 33.37 36.55 -22.72
C PHE A 146 34.00 36.85 -24.07
N VAL A 147 35.33 36.64 -24.22
CA VAL A 147 36.02 36.84 -25.49
C VAL A 147 35.47 35.89 -26.55
N GLY A 148 35.38 34.59 -26.26
CA GLY A 148 34.93 33.60 -27.25
C GLY A 148 33.46 33.76 -27.65
N SER A 149 32.58 34.02 -26.67
CA SER A 149 31.14 34.17 -26.93
C SER A 149 30.80 35.45 -27.70
N THR A 150 31.51 36.55 -27.43
CA THR A 150 31.31 37.81 -28.18
C THR A 150 31.82 37.72 -29.62
N GLN A 151 32.94 37.04 -29.85
CA GLN A 151 33.41 36.72 -31.21
C GLN A 151 32.42 35.87 -32.00
N LYS A 152 31.54 35.14 -31.32
CA LYS A 152 30.49 34.29 -31.92
C LYS A 152 29.13 34.96 -31.98
N GLY A 153 29.03 36.25 -31.63
CA GLY A 153 27.84 37.06 -31.89
C GLY A 153 26.97 37.37 -30.68
N LEU A 154 27.36 36.98 -29.45
CA LEU A 154 26.67 37.47 -28.25
C LEU A 154 27.11 38.91 -27.91
N SER A 155 26.17 39.74 -27.47
CA SER A 155 26.51 41.02 -26.85
C SER A 155 27.21 40.79 -25.51
N LYS A 156 27.96 41.79 -25.01
CA LYS A 156 28.62 41.68 -23.70
C LYS A 156 27.63 41.40 -22.57
N THR A 157 26.47 42.05 -22.58
CA THR A 157 25.41 41.84 -21.59
C THR A 157 24.85 40.42 -21.67
N GLN A 158 24.58 39.92 -22.87
CA GLN A 158 24.12 38.53 -23.06
C GLN A 158 25.15 37.51 -22.58
N ALA A 159 26.44 37.73 -22.85
CA ALA A 159 27.52 36.87 -22.38
C ALA A 159 27.61 36.85 -20.85
N GLU A 160 27.42 38.00 -20.21
CA GLU A 160 27.42 38.13 -18.75
C GLU A 160 26.22 37.45 -18.09
N ASP A 161 25.02 37.72 -18.58
CA ASP A 161 23.79 37.09 -18.08
C ASP A 161 23.87 35.57 -18.22
N PHE A 162 24.37 35.09 -19.36
CA PHE A 162 24.50 33.66 -19.61
C PHE A 162 25.61 33.01 -18.79
N TRP A 163 26.71 33.71 -18.51
CA TRP A 163 27.73 33.22 -17.60
C TRP A 163 27.19 33.05 -16.18
N ASN A 164 26.40 34.02 -15.70
CA ASN A 164 25.73 33.92 -14.40
C ASN A 164 24.76 32.73 -14.35
N LEU A 165 24.07 32.46 -15.47
CA LEU A 165 23.27 31.25 -15.65
C LEU A 165 24.16 30.01 -15.52
N ILE A 166 25.26 29.92 -16.28
CA ILE A 166 26.20 28.79 -16.21
C ILE A 166 26.69 28.55 -14.77
N ILE A 167 27.06 29.58 -14.01
CA ILE A 167 27.48 29.44 -12.61
C ILE A 167 26.35 28.84 -11.77
N LYS A 168 25.13 29.36 -11.89
CA LYS A 168 23.96 28.88 -11.15
C LYS A 168 23.70 27.39 -11.44
N PHE A 169 23.77 26.98 -12.71
CA PHE A 169 23.47 25.61 -13.13
C PHE A 169 24.62 24.62 -12.90
N ALA A 170 25.87 25.02 -13.12
CA ALA A 170 27.04 24.17 -12.91
C ALA A 170 27.22 23.74 -11.45
N GLY A 171 26.66 24.50 -10.49
CA GLY A 171 26.55 24.09 -9.09
C GLY A 171 25.69 22.84 -8.87
N TYR A 172 24.73 22.56 -9.76
CA TYR A 172 23.78 21.45 -9.66
C TYR A 172 23.86 20.45 -10.82
N GLY A 173 24.74 20.71 -11.81
CA GLY A 173 24.90 19.87 -12.99
C GLY A 173 25.29 18.43 -12.63
N PHE A 174 24.59 17.46 -13.20
CA PHE A 174 24.81 16.06 -12.93
C PHE A 174 25.72 15.40 -13.96
N ASN A 175 26.45 14.35 -13.56
CA ASN A 175 27.32 13.63 -14.48
C ASN A 175 26.49 12.71 -15.39
N LYS A 176 26.48 13.00 -16.70
CA LYS A 176 25.61 12.30 -17.66
C LYS A 176 26.00 10.84 -17.84
N SER A 177 27.30 10.51 -17.89
CA SER A 177 27.73 9.12 -18.09
C SER A 177 27.28 8.21 -16.95
N HIS A 178 27.41 8.65 -15.70
CA HIS A 178 26.89 7.94 -14.54
C HIS A 178 25.36 7.83 -14.57
N SER A 179 24.66 8.94 -14.85
CA SER A 179 23.19 8.92 -14.96
C SER A 179 22.70 7.94 -16.03
N THR A 180 23.41 7.88 -17.17
CA THR A 180 23.08 7.02 -18.30
C THR A 180 23.21 5.54 -17.95
N ALA A 181 24.30 5.15 -17.28
CA ALA A 181 24.52 3.76 -16.88
C ALA A 181 23.45 3.26 -15.90
N TYR A 182 23.05 4.08 -14.94
CA TYR A 182 22.01 3.72 -13.97
C TYR A 182 20.61 3.77 -14.57
N ALA A 183 20.33 4.72 -15.47
CA ALA A 183 19.08 4.78 -16.22
C ALA A 183 18.87 3.52 -17.08
N LEU A 184 19.95 2.89 -17.58
CA LEU A 184 19.85 1.62 -18.30
C LEU A 184 19.34 0.49 -17.39
N ILE A 185 19.83 0.40 -16.15
CA ILE A 185 19.34 -0.59 -15.18
C ILE A 185 17.89 -0.32 -14.79
N ALA A 186 17.53 0.96 -14.58
CA ALA A 186 16.15 1.37 -14.34
C ALA A 186 15.23 0.98 -15.52
N TYR A 187 15.69 1.17 -16.76
CA TYR A 187 14.97 0.75 -17.95
C TYR A 187 14.83 -0.77 -18.04
N MET A 188 15.90 -1.53 -17.81
CA MET A 188 15.87 -3.00 -17.82
C MET A 188 14.89 -3.56 -16.79
N THR A 189 14.86 -3.01 -15.58
CA THR A 189 13.91 -3.43 -14.53
C THR A 189 12.48 -3.04 -14.88
N ALA A 190 12.24 -1.84 -15.43
CA ALA A 190 10.93 -1.44 -15.93
C ALA A 190 10.45 -2.34 -17.09
N TYR A 191 11.36 -2.72 -17.99
CA TYR A 191 11.07 -3.61 -19.11
C TYR A 191 10.65 -5.00 -18.60
N LEU A 192 11.41 -5.57 -17.66
CA LEU A 192 11.06 -6.84 -17.04
C LEU A 192 9.69 -6.77 -16.35
N LYS A 193 9.40 -5.70 -15.61
CA LYS A 193 8.08 -5.49 -14.99
C LYS A 193 6.96 -5.38 -16.03
N ALA A 194 7.21 -4.74 -17.17
CA ALA A 194 6.20 -4.54 -18.21
C ALA A 194 5.89 -5.80 -19.04
N HIS A 195 6.87 -6.69 -19.23
CA HIS A 195 6.75 -7.86 -20.12
C HIS A 195 6.71 -9.21 -19.40
N TYR A 196 7.32 -9.30 -18.22
CA TYR A 196 7.36 -10.49 -17.36
C TYR A 196 6.89 -10.14 -15.94
N PRO A 197 5.68 -9.56 -15.78
CA PRO A 197 5.23 -9.01 -14.51
C PRO A 197 5.16 -10.07 -13.40
N LEU A 198 4.82 -11.31 -13.75
CA LEU A 198 4.64 -12.39 -12.78
C LEU A 198 5.98 -12.85 -12.20
N GLU A 199 6.95 -13.13 -13.07
CA GLU A 199 8.31 -13.53 -12.70
C GLU A 199 9.06 -12.37 -12.02
N PHE A 200 8.86 -11.14 -12.49
CA PHE A 200 9.43 -9.94 -11.90
C PHE A 200 8.92 -9.76 -10.47
N MET A 201 7.61 -9.82 -10.24
CA MET A 201 7.04 -9.68 -8.90
C MET A 201 7.44 -10.82 -7.98
N ALA A 202 7.49 -12.07 -8.46
CA ALA A 202 7.98 -13.20 -7.66
C ALA A 202 9.46 -13.01 -7.25
N SER A 203 10.30 -12.52 -8.17
CA SER A 203 11.71 -12.21 -7.90
C SER A 203 11.87 -11.06 -6.91
N LEU A 204 11.06 -10.01 -7.06
CA LEU A 204 11.06 -8.84 -6.17
C LEU A 204 10.65 -9.23 -4.75
N LEU A 205 9.53 -9.94 -4.61
CA LEU A 205 9.05 -10.45 -3.32
C LEU A 205 10.08 -11.35 -2.63
N SER A 206 10.80 -12.17 -3.40
CA SER A 206 11.88 -13.02 -2.87
C SER A 206 13.08 -12.19 -2.40
N GLY A 207 13.44 -11.12 -3.12
CA GLY A 207 14.50 -10.19 -2.72
C GLY A 207 14.18 -9.44 -1.41
N ASP A 208 12.91 -9.14 -1.15
CA ASP A 208 12.47 -8.43 0.05
C ASP A 208 12.50 -9.28 1.33
N ILE A 209 12.61 -10.61 1.22
CA ILE A 209 12.58 -11.53 2.38
C ILE A 209 13.67 -11.19 3.40
N HIS A 210 14.85 -10.76 2.94
CA HIS A 210 15.94 -10.37 3.83
C HIS A 210 15.66 -9.08 4.61
N GLY A 211 14.79 -8.20 4.11
CA GLY A 211 14.44 -6.90 4.70
C GLY A 211 13.17 -6.91 5.56
N ARG A 212 12.62 -8.09 5.85
CA ARG A 212 11.29 -8.24 6.48
C ARG A 212 11.17 -7.54 7.83
N ASN A 213 10.07 -6.83 8.00
CA ASN A 213 9.63 -6.24 9.26
C ASN A 213 8.19 -6.67 9.54
N PHE A 214 8.00 -7.48 10.58
CA PHE A 214 6.68 -8.01 10.95
C PHE A 214 5.88 -7.05 11.86
N VAL A 215 6.45 -5.91 12.24
CA VAL A 215 5.82 -4.93 13.15
C VAL A 215 5.28 -3.72 12.37
N LYS A 216 6.02 -3.28 11.36
CA LYS A 216 5.64 -2.17 10.48
C LYS A 216 5.58 -2.67 9.06
N LYS A 217 4.72 -2.06 8.25
CA LYS A 217 4.65 -2.30 6.82
C LYS A 217 6.03 -2.19 6.18
N ASP A 218 6.44 -3.24 5.48
CA ASP A 218 7.72 -3.36 4.79
C ASP A 218 7.53 -3.43 3.27
N SER A 219 8.65 -3.43 2.53
CA SER A 219 8.63 -3.50 1.07
C SER A 219 7.90 -4.73 0.54
N LEU A 220 8.01 -5.88 1.23
CA LEU A 220 7.33 -7.10 0.80
C LEU A 220 5.80 -6.91 0.83
N VAL A 221 5.26 -6.37 1.93
CA VAL A 221 3.84 -6.07 2.04
C VAL A 221 3.40 -5.06 0.97
N GLU A 222 4.20 -4.02 0.74
CA GLU A 222 3.93 -3.05 -0.33
C GLU A 222 3.91 -3.67 -1.73
N HIS A 223 4.80 -4.63 -2.01
CA HIS A 223 4.87 -5.32 -3.29
C HIS A 223 3.77 -6.39 -3.44
N LEU A 224 3.30 -7.02 -2.36
CA LEU A 224 2.10 -7.88 -2.38
C LEU A 224 0.86 -7.07 -2.77
N GLU A 225 0.71 -5.87 -2.23
CA GLU A 225 -0.37 -4.96 -2.62
C GLU A 225 -0.25 -4.51 -4.08
N ASP A 226 0.97 -4.22 -4.56
CA ASP A 226 1.21 -3.88 -5.96
C ASP A 226 0.85 -5.05 -6.88
N ALA A 227 1.24 -6.28 -6.53
CA ALA A 227 0.86 -7.50 -7.25
C ALA A 227 -0.68 -7.62 -7.36
N LYS A 228 -1.39 -7.41 -6.25
CA LYS A 228 -2.87 -7.40 -6.25
C LYS A 228 -3.44 -6.32 -7.17
N ARG A 229 -2.90 -5.10 -7.16
CA ARG A 229 -3.30 -4.00 -8.05
C ARG A 229 -3.03 -4.30 -9.52
N MET A 230 -1.95 -5.02 -9.81
CA MET A 230 -1.60 -5.51 -11.15
C MET A 230 -2.48 -6.69 -11.60
N GLY A 231 -3.39 -7.19 -10.75
CA GLY A 231 -4.21 -8.36 -11.04
C GLY A 231 -3.45 -9.69 -10.97
N ILE A 232 -2.29 -9.70 -10.30
CA ILE A 232 -1.49 -10.91 -10.08
C ILE A 232 -2.01 -11.63 -8.83
N GLU A 233 -2.40 -12.88 -9.00
CA GLU A 233 -2.82 -13.72 -7.89
C GLU A 233 -1.61 -14.29 -7.16
N VAL A 234 -1.50 -13.96 -5.87
CA VAL A 234 -0.53 -14.58 -4.94
C VAL A 234 -1.29 -15.58 -4.08
N LEU A 235 -0.93 -16.86 -4.21
CA LEU A 235 -1.52 -17.94 -3.43
C LEU A 235 -1.15 -17.79 -1.95
N PRO A 236 -2.03 -18.19 -1.01
CA PRO A 236 -1.69 -18.23 0.41
C PRO A 236 -0.55 -19.21 0.67
N PRO A 237 0.19 -19.06 1.78
CA PRO A 237 1.21 -20.03 2.16
C PRO A 237 0.59 -21.40 2.43
N SER A 238 1.32 -22.45 2.04
CA SER A 238 0.95 -23.83 2.34
C SER A 238 2.18 -24.73 2.35
N VAL A 239 2.33 -25.56 3.37
CA VAL A 239 3.41 -26.56 3.42
C VAL A 239 3.36 -27.56 2.25
N ASN A 240 2.20 -27.71 1.61
CA ASN A 240 2.00 -28.66 0.49
C ASN A 240 2.17 -28.05 -0.90
N SER A 241 2.02 -26.74 -1.08
CA SER A 241 2.15 -26.09 -2.41
C SER A 241 3.20 -24.98 -2.47
N SER A 242 3.54 -24.30 -1.37
CA SER A 242 4.56 -23.25 -1.35
C SER A 242 5.96 -23.77 -1.65
N LEU A 243 6.83 -22.91 -2.18
CA LEU A 243 8.26 -23.18 -2.33
C LEU A 243 9.06 -22.48 -1.23
N SER A 244 10.39 -22.57 -1.29
CA SER A 244 11.26 -21.92 -0.30
C SER A 244 11.05 -20.42 -0.35
N ASP A 245 11.24 -19.82 -1.52
CA ASP A 245 10.98 -18.42 -1.81
C ASP A 245 9.75 -18.27 -2.73
N PHE A 246 9.36 -17.03 -3.06
CA PHE A 246 8.24 -16.80 -3.96
C PHE A 246 8.59 -17.28 -5.37
N ALA A 247 7.64 -17.95 -6.01
CA ALA A 247 7.87 -18.53 -7.32
C ALA A 247 6.59 -18.56 -8.16
N VAL A 248 6.77 -18.60 -9.47
CA VAL A 248 5.65 -18.73 -10.41
C VAL A 248 5.26 -20.20 -10.52
N VAL A 249 3.98 -20.51 -10.26
CA VAL A 249 3.38 -21.83 -10.41
C VAL A 249 2.01 -21.65 -11.06
N ASP A 250 1.77 -22.32 -12.19
CA ASP A 250 0.49 -22.32 -12.92
C ASP A 250 -0.09 -20.92 -13.19
N GLY A 251 0.77 -19.95 -13.55
CA GLY A 251 0.36 -18.57 -13.84
C GLY A 251 0.03 -17.72 -12.60
N LYS A 252 0.37 -18.22 -11.40
CA LYS A 252 0.20 -17.53 -10.12
C LYS A 252 1.52 -17.45 -9.37
N ILE A 253 1.59 -16.64 -8.32
CA ILE A 253 2.74 -16.62 -7.42
C ILE A 253 2.44 -17.53 -6.22
N ALA A 254 3.21 -18.60 -6.05
CA ALA A 254 3.22 -19.39 -4.82
C ALA A 254 3.98 -18.61 -3.73
N PHE A 255 3.39 -18.52 -2.53
CA PHE A 255 4.03 -17.88 -1.40
C PHE A 255 5.35 -18.55 -1.02
N GLY A 256 6.38 -17.77 -0.66
CA GLY A 256 7.63 -18.30 -0.14
C GLY A 256 7.55 -18.60 1.36
N ILE A 257 7.82 -19.84 1.77
CA ILE A 257 7.84 -20.22 3.20
C ILE A 257 8.87 -19.38 3.98
N SER A 258 9.97 -18.99 3.34
CA SER A 258 11.03 -18.17 3.92
C SER A 258 10.58 -16.77 4.34
N ALA A 259 9.44 -16.28 3.83
CA ALA A 259 8.86 -14.98 4.19
C ALA A 259 8.04 -15.01 5.48
N ILE A 260 7.80 -16.19 6.08
CA ILE A 260 7.08 -16.36 7.34
C ILE A 260 8.07 -16.18 8.50
N LYS A 261 7.66 -15.42 9.52
CA LYS A 261 8.47 -15.18 10.72
C LYS A 261 8.93 -16.49 11.32
N GLY A 262 10.24 -16.62 11.54
CA GLY A 262 10.85 -17.82 12.13
C GLY A 262 11.09 -18.98 11.16
N CYS A 263 10.64 -18.89 9.90
CA CYS A 263 10.79 -19.96 8.90
C CYS A 263 11.86 -19.62 7.84
N GLY A 264 13.00 -19.03 8.22
CA GLY A 264 14.03 -18.58 7.27
C GLY A 264 14.54 -19.67 6.30
N GLY A 265 15.34 -19.27 5.30
CA GLY A 265 15.69 -20.11 4.13
C GLY A 265 16.02 -21.58 4.42
N ALA A 266 16.85 -21.87 5.43
CA ALA A 266 17.20 -23.25 5.79
C ALA A 266 15.98 -24.11 6.24
N ALA A 267 15.07 -23.52 7.02
CA ALA A 267 13.85 -24.21 7.46
C ALA A 267 12.90 -24.43 6.27
N ALA A 268 12.73 -23.40 5.43
CA ALA A 268 11.92 -23.47 4.22
C ALA A 268 12.42 -24.56 3.24
N GLU A 269 13.73 -24.63 3.02
CA GLU A 269 14.37 -25.68 2.20
C GLU A 269 14.18 -27.08 2.78
N ALA A 270 14.31 -27.24 4.11
CA ALA A 270 14.08 -28.52 4.79
C ALA A 270 12.66 -29.03 4.55
N ILE A 271 11.65 -28.16 4.67
CA ILE A 271 10.24 -28.47 4.42
C ILE A 271 10.03 -28.92 2.97
N VAL A 272 10.51 -28.13 2.01
CA VAL A 272 10.34 -28.43 0.58
C VAL A 272 11.08 -29.72 0.21
N SER A 273 12.26 -29.96 0.77
CA SER A 273 13.05 -31.18 0.55
C SER A 273 12.34 -32.43 1.08
N ALA A 274 11.80 -32.36 2.31
CA ALA A 274 11.01 -33.44 2.90
C ALA A 274 9.75 -33.74 2.07
N ARG A 275 9.07 -32.71 1.55
CA ARG A 275 7.93 -32.86 0.64
C ARG A 275 8.33 -33.50 -0.68
N LYS A 276 9.41 -33.03 -1.33
CA LYS A 276 9.91 -33.60 -2.59
C LYS A 276 10.26 -35.09 -2.46
N LYS A 277 10.79 -35.51 -1.31
CA LYS A 277 11.17 -36.91 -1.05
C LYS A 277 9.98 -37.84 -0.76
N GLY A 278 8.95 -37.36 -0.09
CA GLY A 278 7.85 -38.20 0.41
C GLY A 278 6.45 -37.85 -0.12
N GLY A 279 6.34 -36.91 -1.06
CA GLY A 279 5.05 -36.39 -1.53
C GLY A 279 4.43 -35.34 -0.59
N PRO A 280 3.18 -34.92 -0.84
CA PRO A 280 2.45 -34.03 0.07
C PRO A 280 2.39 -34.59 1.50
N PHE A 281 2.40 -33.69 2.49
CA PHE A 281 2.16 -34.03 3.89
C PHE A 281 0.68 -34.33 4.09
N LYS A 282 0.39 -35.42 4.80
CA LYS A 282 -0.97 -35.87 5.07
C LYS A 282 -1.62 -35.06 6.21
N ASP A 283 -0.86 -34.83 7.27
CA ASP A 283 -1.29 -34.12 8.48
C ASP A 283 -0.08 -33.52 9.23
N LEU A 284 -0.35 -32.99 10.44
CA LEU A 284 0.66 -32.44 11.34
C LEU A 284 1.68 -33.47 11.84
N PHE A 285 1.28 -34.73 12.03
CA PHE A 285 2.16 -35.78 12.55
C PHE A 285 3.13 -36.28 11.48
N ASP A 286 2.62 -36.56 10.27
CA ASP A 286 3.42 -36.87 9.08
C ASP A 286 4.42 -35.76 8.76
N TYR A 287 4.02 -34.49 8.94
CA TYR A 287 4.94 -33.36 8.83
C TYR A 287 6.09 -33.47 9.86
N CYS A 288 5.78 -33.64 11.15
CA CYS A 288 6.78 -33.73 12.21
C CYS A 288 7.67 -34.98 12.15
N GLU A 289 7.20 -36.07 11.54
CA GLU A 289 7.98 -37.29 11.30
C GLU A 289 9.00 -37.14 10.17
N ARG A 290 8.68 -36.31 9.17
CA ARG A 290 9.45 -36.20 7.92
C ARG A 290 10.36 -34.99 7.85
N VAL A 291 9.98 -33.90 8.50
CA VAL A 291 10.75 -32.64 8.54
C VAL A 291 11.68 -32.66 9.75
N ASP A 292 12.93 -32.23 9.56
CA ASP A 292 13.91 -32.18 10.64
C ASP A 292 13.59 -31.09 11.69
N GLN A 293 14.35 -31.07 12.78
CA GLN A 293 14.16 -30.11 13.89
C GLN A 293 14.35 -28.63 13.46
N LEU A 294 15.00 -28.36 12.33
CA LEU A 294 15.13 -26.99 11.80
C LEU A 294 13.79 -26.50 11.25
N GLY A 295 13.02 -27.37 10.58
CA GLY A 295 11.69 -27.04 10.06
C GLY A 295 10.50 -27.46 10.95
N ALA A 296 10.72 -28.29 11.97
CA ALA A 296 9.68 -28.86 12.85
C ALA A 296 9.93 -28.62 14.34
N ASN A 297 10.42 -27.43 14.72
CA ASN A 297 10.44 -26.99 16.12
C ASN A 297 9.12 -26.29 16.51
N LYS A 298 8.88 -26.17 17.83
CA LYS A 298 7.66 -25.57 18.39
C LYS A 298 7.37 -24.18 17.80
N THR A 299 8.35 -23.29 17.81
CA THR A 299 8.18 -21.93 17.27
C THR A 299 7.79 -21.93 15.80
N SER A 300 8.40 -22.80 14.97
CA SER A 300 8.10 -22.88 13.53
C SER A 300 6.70 -23.45 13.28
N LEU A 301 6.27 -24.43 14.07
CA LEU A 301 4.91 -24.97 13.97
C LEU A 301 3.86 -23.93 14.38
N GLU A 302 4.11 -23.19 15.47
CA GLU A 302 3.24 -22.09 15.90
C GLU A 302 3.09 -21.04 14.78
N THR A 303 4.18 -20.66 14.11
CA THR A 303 4.13 -19.66 13.03
C THR A 303 3.52 -20.19 11.74
N LEU A 304 3.78 -21.45 11.37
CA LEU A 304 3.17 -22.11 10.21
C LEU A 304 1.65 -22.28 10.39
N ILE A 305 1.18 -22.59 11.61
CA ILE A 305 -0.24 -22.68 11.91
C ILE A 305 -0.88 -21.29 11.89
N LYS A 306 -0.29 -20.30 12.58
CA LYS A 306 -0.79 -18.91 12.61
C LYS A 306 -0.89 -18.28 11.21
N SER A 307 0.06 -18.59 10.32
CA SER A 307 0.08 -18.09 8.93
C SER A 307 -0.94 -18.76 8.00
N GLY A 308 -1.58 -19.86 8.43
CA GLY A 308 -2.45 -20.67 7.57
C GLY A 308 -1.71 -21.67 6.69
N SER A 309 -0.39 -21.80 6.84
CA SER A 309 0.42 -22.73 6.04
C SER A 309 0.01 -24.19 6.20
N MET A 310 -0.66 -24.53 7.30
CA MET A 310 -1.13 -25.89 7.61
C MET A 310 -2.64 -26.09 7.42
N ASP A 311 -3.35 -25.08 6.90
CA ASP A 311 -4.80 -25.17 6.63
C ASP A 311 -5.12 -26.24 5.57
N CYS A 312 -4.14 -26.62 4.74
CA CYS A 312 -4.26 -27.70 3.77
C CYS A 312 -4.51 -29.09 4.38
N PHE A 313 -4.37 -29.26 5.69
CA PHE A 313 -4.72 -30.50 6.39
C PHE A 313 -6.22 -30.64 6.67
N GLY A 314 -7.03 -29.60 6.41
CA GLY A 314 -8.48 -29.62 6.66
C GLY A 314 -8.85 -29.62 8.15
N ALA A 315 -7.89 -29.37 9.03
CA ALA A 315 -8.08 -29.25 10.47
C ALA A 315 -8.22 -27.77 10.89
N ARG A 316 -8.84 -27.53 12.04
CA ARG A 316 -8.91 -26.20 12.64
C ARG A 316 -7.54 -25.76 13.14
N ARG A 317 -7.21 -24.47 13.01
CA ARG A 317 -5.91 -23.95 13.49
C ARG A 317 -5.77 -24.14 15.00
N SER A 318 -6.86 -23.98 15.76
CA SER A 318 -6.90 -24.27 17.20
C SER A 318 -6.52 -25.71 17.56
N GLN A 319 -7.01 -26.68 16.78
CA GLN A 319 -6.75 -28.12 16.96
C GLN A 319 -5.28 -28.48 16.67
N LEU A 320 -4.74 -27.92 15.58
CA LEU A 320 -3.34 -28.07 15.21
C LEU A 320 -2.43 -27.48 16.29
N TYR A 321 -2.76 -26.27 16.77
CA TYR A 321 -1.97 -25.55 17.77
C TYR A 321 -1.92 -26.32 19.11
N ALA A 322 -3.06 -26.83 19.58
CA ALA A 322 -3.13 -27.64 20.78
C ALA A 322 -2.37 -28.98 20.67
N SER A 323 -2.08 -29.43 19.45
CA SER A 323 -1.40 -30.71 19.19
C SER A 323 0.10 -30.61 18.93
N ILE A 324 0.69 -29.41 18.92
CA ILE A 324 2.10 -29.18 18.55
C ILE A 324 3.06 -30.06 19.37
N GLU A 325 2.96 -30.04 20.70
CA GLU A 325 3.91 -30.77 21.56
C GLU A 325 3.84 -32.28 21.35
N ARG A 326 2.62 -32.81 21.22
CA ARG A 326 2.40 -34.23 20.94
C ARG A 326 2.92 -34.63 19.56
N ALA A 327 2.74 -33.78 18.55
CA ALA A 327 3.23 -34.05 17.20
C ALA A 327 4.77 -34.06 17.13
N ILE A 328 5.44 -33.09 17.79
CA ILE A 328 6.91 -33.07 17.89
C ILE A 328 7.41 -34.33 18.60
N GLN A 329 6.78 -34.72 19.71
CA GLN A 329 7.17 -35.92 20.46
C GLN A 329 7.03 -37.18 19.59
N SER A 330 5.92 -37.33 18.87
CA SER A 330 5.69 -38.45 17.94
C SER A 330 6.79 -38.52 16.87
N GLY A 331 7.06 -37.40 16.20
CA GLY A 331 8.11 -37.32 15.17
C GLY A 331 9.50 -37.66 15.71
N SER A 332 9.83 -37.20 16.93
CA SER A 332 11.11 -37.50 17.56
C SER A 332 11.30 -38.98 17.87
N THR A 333 10.23 -39.68 18.30
CA THR A 333 10.24 -41.12 18.57
C THR A 333 10.44 -41.91 17.27
N VAL A 334 9.67 -41.61 16.23
CA VAL A 334 9.79 -42.27 14.92
C VAL A 334 11.19 -42.07 14.31
N ALA A 335 11.75 -40.87 14.43
CA ALA A 335 13.11 -40.59 13.97
C ALA A 335 14.17 -41.39 14.76
N ALA A 336 13.99 -41.55 16.08
CA ALA A 336 14.87 -42.35 16.93
C ALA A 336 14.82 -43.84 16.57
N ASP A 337 13.62 -44.40 16.37
CA ASP A 337 13.43 -45.82 16.00
C ASP A 337 14.08 -46.14 14.65
N ARG A 338 13.91 -45.22 13.67
CA ARG A 338 14.55 -45.34 12.35
C ARG A 338 16.07 -45.31 12.44
N LYS A 339 16.63 -44.46 13.32
CA LYS A 339 18.09 -44.36 13.54
C LYS A 339 18.63 -45.58 14.29
N ALA A 340 17.84 -46.17 15.18
CA ALA A 340 18.17 -47.40 15.90
C ALA A 340 18.13 -48.66 15.01
N GLY A 341 17.76 -48.54 13.73
CA GLY A 341 17.72 -49.66 12.79
C GLY A 341 16.50 -50.57 12.98
N GLN A 342 15.54 -50.20 13.82
CA GLN A 342 14.25 -50.87 13.91
C GLN A 342 13.40 -50.47 12.69
N LYS A 343 13.53 -51.21 11.59
CA LYS A 343 12.45 -51.26 10.60
C LYS A 343 11.28 -51.96 11.27
N ASN A 344 10.15 -51.28 11.40
CA ASN A 344 8.90 -51.82 11.96
C ASN A 344 8.70 -53.28 11.56
N LEU A 345 8.91 -54.20 12.51
CA LEU A 345 8.75 -55.64 12.38
C LEU A 345 7.26 -56.06 12.29
N PHE A 346 6.36 -55.07 12.16
CA PHE A 346 4.90 -55.20 12.10
C PHE A 346 4.26 -54.38 10.97
N GLY A 347 5.01 -54.06 9.91
CA GLY A 347 4.52 -53.30 8.74
C GLY A 347 3.58 -54.09 7.82
N GLY A 348 2.67 -54.89 8.38
CA GLY A 348 1.78 -55.78 7.64
C GLY A 348 0.40 -55.87 8.27
N PHE A 349 -0.26 -54.72 8.45
CA PHE A 349 -1.71 -54.63 8.53
C PHE A 349 -2.12 -53.34 7.80
N GLU A 350 -2.17 -53.41 6.47
CA GLU A 350 -3.07 -52.54 5.70
C GLU A 350 -4.47 -53.13 5.88
N ASP A 351 -5.33 -52.42 6.63
CA ASP A 351 -6.78 -52.47 6.48
C ASP A 351 -7.36 -51.16 7.04
N ASP A 352 -7.93 -50.35 6.15
CA ASP A 352 -8.91 -49.27 6.36
C ASP A 352 -8.96 -48.60 7.74
N ALA A 353 -7.87 -47.93 8.14
CA ALA A 353 -7.91 -46.97 9.23
C ALA A 353 -8.47 -45.62 8.71
N PRO A 354 -9.42 -44.98 9.41
CA PRO A 354 -9.87 -43.64 9.05
C PRO A 354 -8.66 -42.68 9.05
N SER A 355 -8.66 -41.76 8.08
CA SER A 355 -7.71 -40.64 7.98
C SER A 355 -7.36 -40.05 9.36
N PRO A 356 -6.08 -39.72 9.63
CA PRO A 356 -5.55 -39.36 10.95
C PRO A 356 -6.07 -38.02 11.57
N ALA A 357 -7.22 -37.53 11.11
CA ALA A 357 -8.05 -36.63 11.90
C ALA A 357 -8.43 -37.23 13.28
N SER A 358 -8.29 -38.54 13.48
CA SER A 358 -8.53 -39.26 14.74
C SER A 358 -7.60 -38.91 15.90
N GLY A 359 -6.54 -38.13 15.67
CA GLY A 359 -5.63 -37.68 16.73
C GLY A 359 -6.00 -36.33 17.34
N LEU A 360 -6.56 -35.39 16.60
CA LEU A 360 -6.69 -33.99 17.04
C LEU A 360 -7.79 -33.82 18.12
N PRO A 361 -7.60 -32.91 19.11
CA PRO A 361 -8.63 -32.65 20.11
C PRO A 361 -9.88 -32.05 19.46
N ASP A 362 -11.07 -32.43 19.93
CA ASP A 362 -12.30 -31.74 19.53
C ASP A 362 -12.42 -30.42 20.29
N MET A 363 -12.35 -29.31 19.56
CA MET A 363 -12.42 -27.96 20.12
C MET A 363 -12.89 -26.96 19.07
N ALA A 364 -13.49 -25.87 19.55
CA ALA A 364 -13.91 -24.76 18.70
C ALA A 364 -12.71 -24.14 17.95
N GLU A 365 -12.96 -23.60 16.76
CA GLU A 365 -11.97 -22.82 16.02
C GLU A 365 -11.71 -21.47 16.71
N TRP A 366 -10.53 -20.90 16.47
CA TRP A 366 -10.22 -19.53 16.85
C TRP A 366 -11.22 -18.53 16.25
N ALA A 367 -11.50 -17.46 17.01
CA ALA A 367 -12.28 -16.33 16.50
C ALA A 367 -11.55 -15.68 15.31
N ASP A 368 -12.29 -15.06 14.38
CA ASP A 368 -11.69 -14.42 13.19
C ASP A 368 -10.66 -13.35 13.55
N LYS A 369 -10.94 -12.56 14.59
CA LYS A 369 -9.98 -11.60 15.16
C LYS A 369 -8.68 -12.24 15.64
N GLU A 370 -8.75 -13.42 16.27
CA GLU A 370 -7.58 -14.15 16.76
C GLU A 370 -6.75 -14.71 15.59
N LYS A 371 -7.40 -15.27 14.57
CA LYS A 371 -6.73 -15.72 13.32
C LYS A 371 -6.03 -14.55 12.62
N ALA A 372 -6.73 -13.44 12.43
CA ALA A 372 -6.20 -12.24 11.80
C ALA A 372 -4.99 -11.67 12.57
N GLN A 373 -5.06 -11.67 13.91
CA GLN A 373 -3.95 -11.23 14.75
C GLN A 373 -2.74 -12.16 14.62
N GLY A 374 -2.97 -13.47 14.60
CA GLY A 374 -1.92 -14.47 14.38
C GLY A 374 -1.25 -14.31 13.02
N GLU A 375 -2.03 -14.10 11.95
CA GLU A 375 -1.52 -13.82 10.61
C GLU A 375 -0.65 -12.57 10.59
N LYS A 376 -1.13 -11.45 11.15
CA LYS A 376 -0.34 -10.21 11.24
C LYS A 376 0.96 -10.41 12.01
N GLU A 377 0.93 -11.16 13.11
CA GLU A 377 2.13 -11.41 13.93
C GLU A 377 3.26 -12.12 13.16
N VAL A 378 2.90 -13.05 12.26
CA VAL A 378 3.87 -13.96 11.61
C VAL A 378 4.07 -13.68 10.13
N LEU A 379 3.13 -13.00 9.47
CA LEU A 379 3.21 -12.57 8.08
C LEU A 379 3.44 -11.06 7.97
N GLY A 380 3.17 -10.27 9.00
CA GLY A 380 3.22 -8.80 8.94
C GLY A 380 2.02 -8.15 8.26
N PHE A 381 1.04 -8.94 7.78
CA PHE A 381 -0.19 -8.49 7.14
C PHE A 381 -1.33 -9.50 7.38
N TYR A 382 -2.56 -9.10 7.08
CA TYR A 382 -3.76 -9.95 7.20
C TYR A 382 -3.99 -10.75 5.90
N LEU A 383 -4.07 -12.07 5.98
CA LEU A 383 -4.21 -12.96 4.83
C LEU A 383 -5.66 -13.32 4.54
N SER A 384 -6.44 -13.69 5.56
CA SER A 384 -7.79 -14.22 5.41
C SER A 384 -8.85 -13.12 5.27
N THR A 385 -8.98 -12.26 6.28
CA THR A 385 -9.95 -11.16 6.29
C THR A 385 -9.32 -9.92 6.88
N HIS A 386 -9.32 -8.81 6.12
CA HIS A 386 -8.90 -7.52 6.67
C HIS A 386 -9.87 -7.13 7.81
N PRO A 387 -9.40 -6.66 8.97
CA PRO A 387 -10.25 -6.26 10.08
C PRO A 387 -11.40 -5.29 9.73
N LEU A 388 -11.24 -4.50 8.65
CA LEU A 388 -12.27 -3.59 8.16
C LEU A 388 -13.47 -4.31 7.54
N ALA A 389 -13.34 -5.57 7.11
CA ALA A 389 -14.41 -6.30 6.46
C ALA A 389 -15.59 -6.55 7.40
N GLU A 390 -15.34 -6.85 8.68
CA GLU A 390 -16.38 -7.01 9.71
C GLU A 390 -17.20 -5.72 9.90
N HIS A 391 -16.56 -4.57 9.67
CA HIS A 391 -17.17 -3.25 9.84
C HIS A 391 -17.56 -2.58 8.51
N ARG A 392 -17.42 -3.27 7.36
CA ARG A 392 -17.60 -2.68 6.03
C ARG A 392 -18.92 -1.91 5.90
N GLY A 393 -20.04 -2.52 6.30
CA GLY A 393 -21.36 -1.90 6.18
C GLY A 393 -21.47 -0.59 6.96
N VAL A 394 -20.92 -0.54 8.18
CA VAL A 394 -20.91 0.68 9.01
C VAL A 394 -19.99 1.74 8.40
N LEU A 395 -18.77 1.36 8.02
CA LEU A 395 -17.78 2.28 7.44
C LEU A 395 -18.29 2.89 6.12
N GLU A 396 -18.87 2.08 5.23
CA GLU A 396 -19.45 2.54 3.96
C GLU A 396 -20.65 3.47 4.17
N THR A 397 -21.46 3.23 5.21
CA THR A 397 -22.64 4.06 5.52
C THR A 397 -22.25 5.48 5.94
N TYR A 398 -21.18 5.61 6.73
CA TYR A 398 -20.83 6.88 7.38
C TYR A 398 -19.63 7.60 6.75
N ARG A 399 -18.88 6.97 5.84
CA ARG A 399 -17.81 7.66 5.09
C ARG A 399 -18.38 8.58 4.02
N SER A 400 -17.61 9.62 3.70
CA SER A 400 -17.92 10.52 2.58
C SER A 400 -17.05 10.24 1.35
N HIS A 401 -15.85 9.71 1.57
CA HIS A 401 -14.81 9.45 0.58
C HIS A 401 -14.00 8.23 1.05
N THR A 402 -13.25 7.66 0.12
CA THR A 402 -12.19 6.68 0.35
C THR A 402 -10.83 7.31 0.09
N THR A 403 -9.77 6.61 0.46
CA THR A 403 -8.39 7.02 0.12
C THR A 403 -8.17 7.14 -1.39
N ALA A 404 -8.86 6.35 -2.22
CA ALA A 404 -8.81 6.44 -3.68
C ALA A 404 -9.43 7.73 -4.25
N ASP A 405 -10.33 8.40 -3.53
CA ASP A 405 -10.94 9.66 -3.99
C ASP A 405 -10.02 10.87 -3.75
N ILE A 406 -9.11 10.76 -2.80
CA ILE A 406 -8.29 11.86 -2.28
C ILE A 406 -7.45 12.57 -3.36
N PRO A 407 -6.82 11.85 -4.33
CA PRO A 407 -6.07 12.50 -5.40
C PRO A 407 -6.90 13.55 -6.17
N GLY A 408 -8.22 13.36 -6.31
CA GLY A 408 -9.13 14.28 -7.00
C GLY A 408 -9.62 15.47 -6.15
N LEU A 409 -9.29 15.52 -4.86
CA LEU A 409 -9.76 16.56 -3.95
C LEU A 409 -8.81 17.77 -3.86
N GLN A 410 -9.42 18.95 -3.74
CA GLN A 410 -8.73 20.24 -3.58
C GLN A 410 -8.15 20.41 -2.17
N GLU A 411 -7.18 21.31 -2.02
CA GLU A 411 -6.66 21.69 -0.70
C GLU A 411 -7.80 22.18 0.21
N ARG A 412 -7.75 21.80 1.49
CA ARG A 412 -8.74 22.08 2.52
C ARG A 412 -10.13 21.48 2.30
N ALA A 413 -10.28 20.58 1.31
CA ALA A 413 -11.49 19.77 1.21
C ALA A 413 -11.69 18.98 2.50
N GLU A 414 -12.88 19.06 3.09
CA GLU A 414 -13.23 18.26 4.26
C GLU A 414 -13.63 16.85 3.81
N VAL A 415 -13.14 15.85 4.52
CA VAL A 415 -13.43 14.44 4.28
C VAL A 415 -13.71 13.71 5.58
N ILE A 416 -14.43 12.61 5.45
CA ILE A 416 -14.74 11.66 6.50
C ILE A 416 -14.41 10.28 5.97
N LEU A 417 -13.40 9.67 6.56
CA LEU A 417 -12.84 8.38 6.16
C LEU A 417 -13.14 7.36 7.24
N GLY A 418 -13.45 6.13 6.84
CA GLY A 418 -13.62 4.99 7.73
C GLY A 418 -12.53 3.96 7.46
N GLY A 419 -11.84 3.52 8.51
CA GLY A 419 -10.60 2.78 8.35
C GLY A 419 -9.95 2.40 9.67
N MET A 420 -8.71 1.93 9.56
CA MET A 420 -7.91 1.40 10.67
C MET A 420 -6.63 2.23 10.82
N ILE A 421 -6.26 2.51 12.06
CA ILE A 421 -5.01 3.20 12.36
C ILE A 421 -3.82 2.23 12.19
N GLY A 422 -2.88 2.63 11.34
CA GLY A 422 -1.63 1.93 11.10
C GLY A 422 -0.48 2.45 11.97
N SER A 423 0.68 2.71 11.37
CA SER A 423 1.88 3.10 12.11
C SER A 423 1.71 4.47 12.77
N ILE A 424 2.14 4.63 14.03
CA ILE A 424 2.05 5.89 14.78
C ILE A 424 3.46 6.40 15.10
N LYS A 425 3.70 7.69 14.86
CA LYS A 425 4.91 8.41 15.24
C LYS A 425 4.55 9.67 16.02
N LEU A 426 4.92 9.69 17.29
CA LEU A 426 4.75 10.85 18.14
C LEU A 426 5.90 11.85 17.94
N ALA A 427 5.57 13.13 17.99
CA ALA A 427 6.52 14.22 17.92
C ALA A 427 6.05 15.39 18.79
N SER A 428 6.92 16.37 19.00
CA SER A 428 6.60 17.61 19.71
C SER A 428 6.77 18.81 18.78
N VAL A 429 5.94 19.84 18.97
CA VAL A 429 6.09 21.11 18.26
C VAL A 429 7.42 21.78 18.64
N LYS A 430 8.03 22.49 17.68
CA LYS A 430 9.34 23.16 17.89
C LYS A 430 9.29 24.27 18.94
N GLU A 431 8.15 24.97 19.04
CA GLU A 431 7.93 26.09 19.97
C GLU A 431 6.69 25.81 20.84
N PRO A 432 6.84 25.10 21.98
CA PRO A 432 5.73 24.80 22.86
C PRO A 432 5.25 26.05 23.60
N LYS A 433 3.93 26.29 23.62
CA LYS A 433 3.32 27.35 24.40
C LYS A 433 3.05 26.86 25.84
N PRO A 434 3.39 27.63 26.90
CA PRO A 434 3.11 27.25 28.27
C PRO A 434 1.61 26.96 28.49
N GLY A 435 1.29 25.85 29.17
CA GLY A 435 -0.09 25.45 29.46
C GLY A 435 -0.89 24.86 28.29
N LYS A 436 -0.27 24.69 27.11
CA LYS A 436 -0.89 24.03 25.95
C LYS A 436 -0.22 22.67 25.67
N PRO A 437 -0.97 21.67 25.18
CA PRO A 437 -0.37 20.41 24.75
C PRO A 437 0.64 20.67 23.63
N SER A 438 1.77 19.98 23.68
CA SER A 438 2.89 20.15 22.73
C SER A 438 3.15 18.91 21.88
N ARG A 439 2.66 17.74 22.31
CA ARG A 439 2.79 16.47 21.60
C ARG A 439 1.72 16.30 20.55
N TYR A 440 2.08 15.84 19.37
CA TYR A 440 1.17 15.54 18.26
C TYR A 440 1.51 14.17 17.68
N ALA A 441 0.56 13.58 16.96
CA ALA A 441 0.73 12.28 16.32
C ALA A 441 0.70 12.41 14.79
N ASN A 442 1.69 11.79 14.14
CA ASN A 442 1.61 11.47 12.72
C ASN A 442 1.36 9.98 12.60
N PHE A 443 0.32 9.56 11.91
CA PHE A 443 -0.01 8.15 11.77
C PHE A 443 -0.56 7.80 10.40
N ASP A 444 -0.50 6.53 10.03
CA ASP A 444 -1.11 6.04 8.79
C ASP A 444 -2.56 5.65 9.08
N PHE A 445 -3.45 5.91 8.14
CA PHE A 445 -4.84 5.46 8.19
C PHE A 445 -5.19 4.72 6.92
N GLU A 446 -5.64 3.49 7.09
CA GLU A 446 -5.88 2.53 6.02
C GLU A 446 -7.37 2.26 5.86
N ASP A 447 -7.88 2.34 4.64
CA ASP A 447 -9.18 1.79 4.25
C ASP A 447 -8.99 0.64 3.25
N THR A 448 -10.07 0.09 2.69
CA THR A 448 -9.96 -1.02 1.73
C THR A 448 -9.31 -0.65 0.40
N GLU A 449 -9.15 0.64 0.10
CA GLU A 449 -8.66 1.16 -1.18
C GLU A 449 -7.20 1.64 -1.10
N GLY A 450 -6.70 1.92 0.10
CA GLY A 450 -5.34 2.44 0.27
C GLY A 450 -5.08 3.05 1.64
N ILE A 451 -4.00 3.84 1.69
CA ILE A 451 -3.47 4.44 2.93
C ILE A 451 -3.30 5.94 2.72
N ILE A 452 -3.64 6.72 3.73
CA ILE A 452 -3.32 8.15 3.82
C ILE A 452 -2.53 8.45 5.10
N ARG A 453 -1.59 9.38 5.01
CA ARG A 453 -0.89 9.93 6.16
C ARG A 453 -1.75 10.96 6.89
N CYS A 454 -1.95 10.76 8.18
CA CYS A 454 -2.74 11.60 9.05
C CYS A 454 -1.88 12.38 10.04
N ILE A 455 -2.31 13.59 10.37
CA ILE A 455 -1.69 14.47 11.36
C ILE A 455 -2.77 14.88 12.36
N ALA A 456 -2.62 14.46 13.62
CA ALA A 456 -3.41 14.96 14.74
C ALA A 456 -2.55 15.95 15.53
N TRP A 457 -2.81 17.25 15.38
CA TRP A 457 -2.11 18.33 16.09
C TRP A 457 -2.35 18.27 17.61
N PRO A 458 -1.57 18.97 18.45
CA PRO A 458 -1.53 18.70 19.87
C PRO A 458 -2.86 18.77 20.62
N GLU A 459 -3.76 19.66 20.21
CA GLU A 459 -5.08 19.80 20.82
C GLU A 459 -5.93 18.56 20.50
N GLN A 460 -6.07 18.20 19.22
CA GLN A 460 -6.79 17.00 18.79
C GLN A 460 -6.15 15.70 19.32
N TYR A 461 -4.83 15.61 19.35
CA TYR A 461 -4.14 14.44 19.88
C TYR A 461 -4.37 14.29 21.39
N ALA A 462 -4.34 15.38 22.17
CA ALA A 462 -4.61 15.32 23.60
C ALA A 462 -6.04 14.84 23.90
N GLU A 463 -7.02 15.23 23.09
CA GLU A 463 -8.42 14.82 23.23
C GLU A 463 -8.67 13.36 22.81
N SER A 464 -7.90 12.84 21.85
CA SER A 464 -8.14 11.53 21.22
C SER A 464 -7.01 10.52 21.46
N ALA A 465 -6.10 10.77 22.40
CA ALA A 465 -4.88 9.98 22.58
C ALA A 465 -5.15 8.48 22.82
N GLU A 466 -6.21 8.15 23.56
CA GLU A 466 -6.61 6.77 23.86
C GLU A 466 -7.17 6.05 22.62
N LEU A 467 -7.74 6.80 21.68
CA LEU A 467 -8.30 6.27 20.44
C LEU A 467 -7.24 6.12 19.34
N ILE A 468 -6.19 6.94 19.36
CA ILE A 468 -5.09 6.89 18.38
C ILE A 468 -4.11 5.80 18.81
N THR A 469 -4.53 4.55 18.63
CA THR A 469 -3.76 3.33 18.89
C THR A 469 -3.73 2.47 17.63
N ALA A 470 -2.64 1.72 17.43
CA ALA A 470 -2.50 0.85 16.27
C ALA A 470 -3.63 -0.20 16.27
N ASP A 471 -4.13 -0.51 15.07
CA ASP A 471 -5.23 -1.45 14.81
C ASP A 471 -6.61 -1.00 15.29
N ASN A 472 -6.75 0.21 15.82
CA ASN A 472 -8.06 0.74 16.17
C ASN A 472 -8.86 1.12 14.90
N ILE A 473 -10.10 0.65 14.81
CA ILE A 473 -11.00 0.88 13.68
C ILE A 473 -12.01 1.97 14.07
N LEU A 474 -12.05 3.04 13.28
CA LEU A 474 -12.80 4.24 13.62
C LEU A 474 -13.08 5.10 12.37
N MET A 475 -13.81 6.19 12.56
CA MET A 475 -13.97 7.22 11.54
C MET A 475 -13.09 8.42 11.87
N LEU A 476 -12.43 8.98 10.86
CA LEU A 476 -11.70 10.24 10.95
C LEU A 476 -12.43 11.31 10.16
N ARG A 477 -12.65 12.46 10.77
CA ARG A 477 -13.03 13.69 10.07
C ARG A 477 -11.86 14.63 10.05
N GLY A 478 -11.54 15.16 8.88
CA GLY A 478 -10.39 16.03 8.71
C GLY A 478 -10.41 16.80 7.39
N VAL A 479 -9.34 17.56 7.18
CA VAL A 479 -9.16 18.36 5.97
C VAL A 479 -7.91 17.93 5.22
N ILE A 480 -8.01 17.91 3.89
CA ILE A 480 -6.88 17.59 3.02
C ILE A 480 -5.85 18.72 3.06
N ASP A 481 -4.60 18.40 3.38
CA ASP A 481 -3.47 19.32 3.40
C ASP A 481 -2.41 18.91 2.37
N ARG A 482 -2.10 19.82 1.45
CA ARG A 482 -1.13 19.64 0.36
C ARG A 482 0.07 20.59 0.47
N ARG A 483 0.24 21.25 1.62
CA ARG A 483 1.32 22.23 1.83
C ARG A 483 2.74 21.65 1.80
N GLY A 484 2.88 20.32 1.91
CA GLY A 484 4.17 19.61 1.91
C GLY A 484 4.62 19.05 0.55
N GLY A 485 3.86 19.25 -0.54
CA GLY A 485 4.14 18.67 -1.85
C GLY A 485 2.87 18.15 -2.55
N ASP A 486 3.03 17.27 -3.54
CA ASP A 486 1.89 16.69 -4.27
C ASP A 486 1.11 15.63 -3.45
N GLU A 487 1.77 14.98 -2.47
CA GLU A 487 1.14 14.00 -1.58
C GLU A 487 0.20 14.67 -0.57
N ALA A 488 -1.06 14.26 -0.60
CA ALA A 488 -2.10 14.74 0.30
C ALA A 488 -1.96 14.09 1.69
N ASN A 489 -1.89 14.93 2.74
CA ASN A 489 -2.06 14.50 4.12
C ASN A 489 -3.49 14.80 4.59
N LEU A 490 -3.97 14.06 5.58
CA LEU A 490 -5.19 14.38 6.30
C LEU A 490 -4.86 15.05 7.63
N VAL A 491 -5.20 16.33 7.79
CA VAL A 491 -5.18 16.96 9.10
C VAL A 491 -6.46 16.57 9.82
N VAL A 492 -6.31 15.79 10.89
CA VAL A 492 -7.42 15.21 11.65
C VAL A 492 -8.00 16.29 12.56
N ASN A 493 -9.30 16.54 12.38
CA ASN A 493 -10.07 17.46 13.23
C ASN A 493 -10.81 16.69 14.33
N GLU A 494 -11.24 15.46 14.04
CA GLU A 494 -12.05 14.67 14.96
C GLU A 494 -11.82 13.16 14.73
N VAL A 495 -11.74 12.41 15.83
CA VAL A 495 -11.66 10.95 15.86
C VAL A 495 -12.98 10.42 16.42
N ILE A 496 -13.69 9.59 15.66
CA ILE A 496 -15.05 9.15 16.00
C ILE A 496 -15.08 7.62 16.11
N PRO A 497 -15.23 7.06 17.34
CA PRO A 497 -15.45 5.64 17.55
C PRO A 497 -16.71 5.11 16.84
N LEU A 498 -16.66 3.86 16.38
CA LEU A 498 -17.78 3.27 15.63
C LEU A 498 -19.09 3.19 16.45
N ASP A 499 -18.98 2.95 17.75
CA ASP A 499 -20.13 2.85 18.68
C ASP A 499 -20.87 4.18 18.88
N GLN A 500 -20.25 5.32 18.51
CA GLN A 500 -20.86 6.64 18.58
C GLN A 500 -21.56 7.07 17.29
N LEU A 501 -21.37 6.35 16.18
CA LEU A 501 -21.89 6.76 14.87
C LEU A 501 -23.42 6.77 14.84
N ASP A 502 -24.05 5.74 15.40
CA ASP A 502 -25.51 5.62 15.44
C ASP A 502 -26.12 6.79 16.22
N ALA A 503 -25.55 7.15 17.37
CA ALA A 503 -26.06 8.27 18.18
C ALA A 503 -25.92 9.63 17.48
N ARG A 504 -24.89 9.80 16.65
CA ARG A 504 -24.56 11.08 15.99
C ARG A 504 -25.29 11.29 14.67
N TYR A 505 -25.50 10.22 13.90
CA TYR A 505 -25.94 10.31 12.50
C TYR A 505 -27.26 9.61 12.21
N THR A 506 -27.88 8.99 13.21
CA THR A 506 -29.23 8.43 13.06
C THR A 506 -30.28 9.49 13.37
N SER A 507 -31.09 9.82 12.38
CA SER A 507 -32.21 10.76 12.51
C SER A 507 -33.56 10.06 12.72
N GLY A 508 -33.63 8.74 12.61
CA GLY A 508 -34.86 7.97 12.77
C GLY A 508 -34.68 6.45 12.58
N ILE A 509 -35.77 5.69 12.68
CA ILE A 509 -35.84 4.28 12.28
C ILE A 509 -37.06 4.01 11.39
N VAL A 510 -36.94 3.00 10.54
CA VAL A 510 -38.05 2.37 9.81
C VAL A 510 -38.25 0.97 10.39
N ILE A 511 -39.48 0.67 10.81
CA ILE A 511 -39.89 -0.65 11.28
C ILE A 511 -40.68 -1.36 10.19
N ARG A 512 -40.23 -2.53 9.76
CA ARG A 512 -40.95 -3.40 8.84
C ARG A 512 -41.93 -4.29 9.61
N ILE A 513 -43.17 -4.34 9.17
CA ILE A 513 -44.18 -5.26 9.70
C ILE A 513 -44.83 -6.00 8.51
N SER A 514 -44.85 -7.32 8.53
CA SER A 514 -45.51 -8.14 7.52
C SER A 514 -46.73 -8.85 8.11
N GLU A 515 -47.87 -8.80 7.41
CA GLU A 515 -49.08 -9.55 7.78
C GLU A 515 -48.86 -11.07 7.73
N THR A 516 -47.95 -11.54 6.87
CA THR A 516 -47.66 -12.98 6.73
C THR A 516 -46.63 -13.50 7.73
N GLU A 517 -45.74 -12.63 8.23
CA GLU A 517 -44.62 -13.03 9.10
C GLU A 517 -44.85 -12.66 10.57
N HIS A 518 -45.67 -11.65 10.86
CA HIS A 518 -45.90 -11.18 12.22
C HIS A 518 -47.37 -11.35 12.63
N PRO A 519 -47.64 -11.68 13.91
CA PRO A 519 -49.01 -11.88 14.39
C PRO A 519 -49.79 -10.57 14.49
N ALA A 520 -51.12 -10.65 14.50
CA ALA A 520 -52.00 -9.47 14.51
C ALA A 520 -51.82 -8.56 15.75
N ASP A 521 -51.30 -9.08 16.85
CA ASP A 521 -51.02 -8.34 18.10
C ASP A 521 -49.63 -7.69 18.13
N VAL A 522 -48.82 -7.81 17.07
CA VAL A 522 -47.46 -7.28 17.02
C VAL A 522 -47.42 -5.76 17.16
N LEU A 523 -48.40 -5.04 16.58
CA LEU A 523 -48.45 -3.58 16.60
C LEU A 523 -48.64 -3.00 18.01
N PRO A 524 -49.59 -3.48 18.83
CA PRO A 524 -49.66 -3.15 20.25
C PRO A 524 -48.34 -3.37 21.00
N ARG A 525 -47.66 -4.50 20.78
CA ARG A 525 -46.40 -4.84 21.45
C ARG A 525 -45.26 -3.92 21.03
N VAL A 526 -45.14 -3.62 19.74
CA VAL A 526 -44.19 -2.63 19.21
C VAL A 526 -44.44 -1.26 19.84
N ARG A 527 -45.70 -0.85 19.96
CA ARG A 527 -46.07 0.42 20.61
C ARG A 527 -45.64 0.46 22.09
N GLU A 528 -45.77 -0.64 22.83
CA GLU A 528 -45.32 -0.73 24.22
C GLU A 528 -43.81 -0.58 24.34
N VAL A 529 -43.05 -1.25 23.48
CA VAL A 529 -41.59 -1.12 23.42
C VAL A 529 -41.21 0.33 23.14
N LEU A 530 -41.76 0.95 22.08
CA LEU A 530 -41.42 2.31 21.67
C LEU A 530 -41.75 3.38 22.72
N ARG A 531 -42.82 3.18 23.53
CA ARG A 531 -43.20 4.11 24.60
C ARG A 531 -42.15 4.23 25.71
N ALA A 532 -41.33 3.20 25.91
CA ALA A 532 -40.28 3.22 26.92
C ALA A 532 -39.06 4.07 26.51
N TYR A 533 -38.95 4.48 25.23
CA TYR A 533 -37.79 5.19 24.70
C TYR A 533 -38.19 6.50 23.98
N PRO A 534 -38.77 7.50 24.68
CA PRO A 534 -39.05 8.80 24.07
C PRO A 534 -37.74 9.52 23.68
N GLY A 535 -37.72 10.20 22.53
CA GLY A 535 -36.54 10.92 22.06
C GLY A 535 -36.82 11.89 20.91
N SER A 536 -35.85 12.12 20.02
CA SER A 536 -35.94 13.08 18.91
C SER A 536 -35.97 12.44 17.51
N GLY A 537 -35.71 11.12 17.42
CA GLY A 537 -35.63 10.38 16.18
C GLY A 537 -36.99 10.21 15.49
N ASP A 538 -37.02 10.33 14.17
CA ASP A 538 -38.16 10.03 13.31
C ASP A 538 -38.53 8.54 13.38
N LEU A 539 -39.82 8.25 13.43
CA LEU A 539 -40.33 6.89 13.34
C LEU A 539 -41.12 6.71 12.05
N GLN A 540 -40.77 5.67 11.30
CA GLN A 540 -41.48 5.25 10.09
C GLN A 540 -41.83 3.77 10.17
N PHE A 541 -42.90 3.38 9.48
CA PHE A 541 -43.31 1.99 9.33
C PHE A 541 -43.41 1.63 7.86
N CYS A 542 -43.04 0.40 7.54
CA CYS A 542 -43.25 -0.22 6.23
C CYS A 542 -44.06 -1.50 6.43
N PHE A 543 -45.32 -1.48 6.00
CA PHE A 543 -46.23 -2.63 6.09
C PHE A 543 -46.21 -3.43 4.80
N TYR A 544 -46.01 -4.74 4.91
CA TYR A 544 -46.16 -5.71 3.83
C TYR A 544 -47.50 -6.42 4.04
N LEU A 545 -48.43 -6.22 3.11
CA LEU A 545 -49.78 -6.77 3.20
C LEU A 545 -49.88 -8.11 2.47
N GLU A 546 -50.83 -8.96 2.85
CA GLU A 546 -51.04 -10.29 2.22
C GLU A 546 -51.29 -10.20 0.71
N ASN A 547 -51.92 -9.09 0.26
CA ASN A 547 -52.19 -8.84 -1.16
C ASN A 547 -50.94 -8.41 -1.97
N GLY A 548 -49.75 -8.41 -1.35
CA GLY A 548 -48.48 -8.04 -1.96
C GLY A 548 -48.18 -6.53 -1.98
N SER A 549 -49.09 -5.70 -1.48
CA SER A 549 -48.90 -4.24 -1.42
C SER A 549 -47.97 -3.84 -0.28
N ARG A 550 -47.30 -2.69 -0.45
CA ARG A 550 -46.45 -2.08 0.57
C ARG A 550 -46.96 -0.70 0.96
N VAL A 551 -47.12 -0.45 2.26
CA VAL A 551 -47.58 0.84 2.79
C VAL A 551 -46.49 1.46 3.65
N PHE A 552 -46.10 2.70 3.34
CA PHE A 552 -45.15 3.47 4.13
C PHE A 552 -45.90 4.52 4.96
N LEU A 553 -45.70 4.52 6.27
CA LEU A 553 -46.30 5.49 7.19
C LEU A 553 -45.22 6.21 7.99
N LYS A 554 -45.26 7.54 7.99
CA LYS A 554 -44.45 8.36 8.89
C LYS A 554 -45.25 8.68 10.16
N ALA A 555 -44.75 8.28 11.32
CA ALA A 555 -45.38 8.54 12.60
C ALA A 555 -45.01 9.94 13.11
N HIS A 556 -45.70 10.97 12.58
CA HIS A 556 -45.38 12.37 12.88
C HIS A 556 -45.45 12.76 14.36
N ALA A 557 -46.31 12.10 15.14
CA ALA A 557 -46.51 12.39 16.56
C ALA A 557 -45.58 11.60 17.51
N ALA A 558 -44.88 10.59 17.00
CA ALA A 558 -44.03 9.72 17.81
C ALA A 558 -42.56 10.00 17.50
N LYS A 559 -41.81 10.35 18.54
CA LYS A 559 -40.36 10.55 18.47
C LYS A 559 -39.69 9.65 19.48
N ILE A 560 -38.61 9.00 19.05
CA ILE A 560 -37.97 7.93 19.83
C ILE A 560 -36.48 8.17 20.03
N SER A 561 -35.95 7.66 21.13
CA SER A 561 -34.51 7.58 21.37
C SER A 561 -34.00 6.28 20.79
N ILE A 562 -33.07 6.35 19.85
CA ILE A 562 -32.61 5.20 19.07
C ILE A 562 -31.38 4.61 19.76
N THR A 563 -31.62 3.85 20.81
CA THR A 563 -30.57 3.18 21.58
C THR A 563 -30.33 1.76 21.05
N ARG A 564 -29.17 1.18 21.38
CA ARG A 564 -28.89 -0.24 21.11
C ARG A 564 -29.95 -1.14 21.75
N GLU A 565 -30.31 -0.87 23.00
CA GLU A 565 -31.32 -1.62 23.75
C GLU A 565 -32.71 -1.58 23.07
N LEU A 566 -33.15 -0.42 22.56
CA LEU A 566 -34.40 -0.33 21.81
C LEU A 566 -34.36 -1.23 20.57
N ARG A 567 -33.24 -1.23 19.83
CA ARG A 567 -33.09 -2.04 18.62
C ARG A 567 -33.12 -3.52 18.92
N GLU A 568 -32.38 -3.96 19.94
CA GLU A 568 -32.35 -5.36 20.38
C GLU A 568 -33.75 -5.83 20.77
N ARG A 569 -34.51 -5.04 21.54
CA ARG A 569 -35.90 -5.38 21.91
C ARG A 569 -36.86 -5.44 20.72
N LEU A 570 -36.66 -4.60 19.71
CA LEU A 570 -37.47 -4.64 18.48
C LEU A 570 -37.08 -5.83 17.61
N ASP A 571 -35.79 -6.16 17.51
CA ASP A 571 -35.30 -7.35 16.80
C ASP A 571 -35.74 -8.64 17.48
N ASP A 572 -35.75 -8.72 18.82
CA ASP A 572 -36.28 -9.87 19.56
C ASP A 572 -37.79 -10.06 19.30
N LEU A 573 -38.53 -8.96 19.13
CA LEU A 573 -39.98 -8.98 18.90
C LEU A 573 -40.36 -9.30 17.45
N LEU A 574 -39.61 -8.77 16.48
CA LEU A 574 -39.93 -8.84 15.06
C LEU A 574 -39.08 -9.87 14.30
N GLY A 575 -37.97 -10.30 14.87
CA GLY A 575 -36.92 -11.03 14.15
C GLY A 575 -35.95 -10.09 13.42
N PRO A 576 -34.73 -10.56 13.15
CA PRO A 576 -33.66 -9.75 12.55
C PRO A 576 -34.04 -9.24 11.15
N GLY A 577 -33.57 -8.04 10.80
CA GLY A 577 -33.78 -7.44 9.48
C GLY A 577 -35.09 -6.67 9.33
N ASN A 578 -35.90 -6.58 10.39
CA ASN A 578 -37.13 -5.77 10.41
C ASN A 578 -36.92 -4.33 10.88
N LEU A 579 -35.70 -3.98 11.29
CA LEU A 579 -35.35 -2.63 11.68
C LEU A 579 -34.31 -2.04 10.72
N GLN A 580 -34.58 -0.83 10.23
CA GLN A 580 -33.66 -0.07 9.39
C GLN A 580 -33.43 1.32 9.99
N LEU A 581 -32.17 1.72 10.14
CA LEU A 581 -31.83 3.07 10.60
C LEU A 581 -32.02 4.09 9.48
N ILE A 582 -32.64 5.22 9.81
CA ILE A 582 -32.65 6.42 8.98
C ILE A 582 -31.37 7.19 9.32
N THR A 583 -30.30 6.89 8.61
CA THR A 583 -29.02 7.56 8.79
C THR A 583 -28.90 8.74 7.83
N THR A 584 -28.43 9.87 8.33
CA THR A 584 -27.94 10.96 7.49
C THR A 584 -26.42 10.94 7.59
N PRO A 585 -25.71 10.44 6.56
CA PRO A 585 -24.26 10.46 6.57
C PRO A 585 -23.77 11.89 6.79
N PRO A 586 -22.68 12.08 7.54
CA PRO A 586 -22.13 13.41 7.73
C PRO A 586 -21.80 14.05 6.39
N LYS A 587 -22.17 15.32 6.24
CA LYS A 587 -21.87 16.10 5.03
C LYS A 587 -20.61 16.94 5.28
N PRO A 588 -19.61 16.88 4.38
CA PRO A 588 -18.51 17.83 4.39
C PRO A 588 -19.06 19.26 4.29
N ALA A 589 -18.51 20.19 5.08
CA ALA A 589 -18.98 21.58 5.11
C ALA A 589 -18.61 22.38 3.84
N HIS A 590 -17.53 21.99 3.14
CA HIS A 590 -16.99 22.75 2.00
C HIS A 590 -16.54 21.86 0.83
N GLY A 591 -17.06 22.15 -0.37
CA GLY A 591 -16.40 21.89 -1.66
C GLY A 591 -16.35 20.45 -2.20
N SER A 592 -16.56 19.42 -1.37
CA SER A 592 -16.49 18.02 -1.81
C SER A 592 -17.89 17.40 -1.92
N ARG A 593 -18.26 16.95 -3.13
CA ARG A 593 -19.45 16.10 -3.30
C ARG A 593 -19.06 14.68 -2.86
N PRO A 594 -19.78 14.05 -1.92
CA PRO A 594 -19.45 12.70 -1.47
C PRO A 594 -19.55 11.70 -2.64
N HIS A 595 -18.60 10.78 -2.73
CA HIS A 595 -18.69 9.66 -3.66
C HIS A 595 -19.69 8.65 -3.09
N ARG A 596 -20.84 8.48 -3.75
CA ARG A 596 -21.81 7.44 -3.39
C ARG A 596 -21.78 6.37 -4.47
N PRO A 597 -21.57 5.09 -4.13
CA PRO A 597 -21.78 4.03 -5.09
C PRO A 597 -23.25 4.05 -5.57
N PRO A 598 -23.53 3.72 -6.84
CA PRO A 598 -24.90 3.54 -7.29
C PRO A 598 -25.58 2.49 -6.40
N PHE A 599 -26.82 2.77 -6.00
CA PHE A 599 -27.66 1.88 -5.21
C PHE A 599 -27.74 0.51 -5.92
N GLN A 600 -26.93 -0.46 -5.51
CA GLN A 600 -27.11 -1.84 -5.94
C GLN A 600 -28.34 -2.37 -5.20
N ARG A 601 -29.42 -2.60 -5.95
CA ARG A 601 -30.49 -3.48 -5.48
C ARG A 601 -29.81 -4.79 -5.09
N ALA A 602 -29.80 -5.12 -3.80
CA ALA A 602 -29.52 -6.48 -3.36
C ALA A 602 -30.44 -7.40 -4.18
N GLY A 603 -29.81 -8.16 -5.07
CA GLY A 603 -30.52 -9.07 -5.95
C GLY A 603 -31.23 -10.10 -5.09
N ALA A 604 -32.51 -10.30 -5.39
CA ALA A 604 -33.14 -11.58 -5.13
C ALA A 604 -32.32 -12.66 -5.85
N ARG A 605 -31.68 -13.52 -5.06
CA ARG A 605 -31.50 -14.94 -5.34
C ARG A 605 -31.70 -15.70 -4.06
#